data_AF-A0A7R9K6E5-F1
#
_entry.id   AF-A0A7R9K6E5-F1
#
_cell.length_a   1.000
_cell.length_b   1.000
_cell.length_c   1.000
_cell.angle_alpha   90.00
_cell.angle_beta   90.00
_cell.angle_gamma   90.00
#
_symmetry.space_group_name_H-M   'P 1'
#
loop_
_entity.id
_entity.type
_entity.pdbx_description
1 polymer ?
#
loop_
_entity_poly.entity_id
_entity_poly.type
_entity_poly.pdbx_seq_one_letter_code
_entity_poly.pdbx_strand_id
1 'polypeptide(L)'
;MALISTPRIVDKLWQSGHEKCTFHHDLELDHRPPTREALLPDMARSYRMLLGSLGENPDRQGLLKTPERAAKAMLFFTKGYDQSLEDIEMFSMCEHHLVPFYGKVSIGYLPTKKILGLSKLAR
;
A
#
# COMPACT_ATOMS: atom_id res chain seq x y z
N MET A 1 35.95 38.00 -22.37
CA MET A 1 35.73 37.04 -23.48
C MET A 1 35.73 35.65 -22.88
N ALA A 2 34.55 35.14 -22.49
CA ALA A 2 33.58 34.39 -23.29
C ALA A 2 33.87 32.88 -23.29
N LEU A 3 33.26 32.16 -22.33
CA LEU A 3 33.11 30.70 -22.37
C LEU A 3 31.60 30.37 -22.31
N ILE A 4 31.03 30.29 -23.51
CA ILE A 4 29.96 29.41 -23.99
C ILE A 4 29.05 28.80 -22.89
N SER A 5 27.89 29.44 -22.66
CA SER A 5 26.73 28.83 -22.01
C SER A 5 25.83 28.19 -23.07
N THR A 6 25.65 26.87 -23.03
CA THR A 6 24.64 26.20 -23.87
C THR A 6 23.23 26.55 -23.36
N PRO A 7 22.29 26.95 -24.24
CA PRO A 7 20.92 27.21 -23.82
C PRO A 7 20.17 25.88 -23.65
N ARG A 8 19.60 25.66 -22.45
CA ARG A 8 18.65 24.56 -22.19
C ARG A 8 17.37 24.82 -23.00
N ILE A 9 17.11 23.96 -23.98
CA ILE A 9 15.97 24.02 -24.92
C ILE A 9 14.65 23.49 -24.29
N VAL A 10 14.53 23.39 -22.97
CA VAL A 10 13.35 22.77 -22.33
C VAL A 10 12.26 23.73 -21.86
N ASP A 11 12.47 25.06 -21.93
CA ASP A 11 11.58 26.02 -21.25
C ASP A 11 10.50 26.69 -22.14
N LYS A 12 10.29 26.25 -23.39
CA LYS A 12 9.35 26.94 -24.31
C LYS A 12 8.28 26.08 -25.00
N LEU A 13 7.92 24.94 -24.42
CA LEU A 13 6.91 24.03 -25.01
C LEU A 13 5.74 23.67 -24.08
N TRP A 14 5.43 24.49 -23.06
CA TRP A 14 4.25 24.24 -22.20
C TRP A 14 3.30 25.43 -21.98
N GLN A 15 3.59 26.64 -22.50
CA GLN A 15 2.73 27.80 -22.20
C GLN A 15 1.76 28.11 -23.34
N SER A 16 0.66 27.35 -23.41
CA SER A 16 -0.67 27.85 -23.80
C SER A 16 -1.67 26.69 -23.87
N GLY A 17 -2.44 26.47 -22.79
CA GLY A 17 -3.59 25.55 -22.88
C GLY A 17 -4.20 25.01 -21.57
N HIS A 18 -3.55 25.14 -20.42
CA HIS A 18 -4.05 24.53 -19.16
C HIS A 18 -4.66 25.52 -18.17
N GLU A 19 -5.41 26.52 -18.65
CA GLU A 19 -5.94 27.58 -17.77
C GLU A 19 -7.12 27.13 -16.87
N LYS A 20 -7.53 25.85 -16.88
CA LYS A 20 -8.61 25.34 -16.01
C LYS A 20 -8.43 23.92 -15.45
N CYS A 21 -7.19 23.44 -15.30
CA CYS A 21 -6.95 22.28 -14.45
C CYS A 21 -6.59 22.79 -13.05
N THR A 22 -7.59 23.06 -12.21
CA THR A 22 -7.40 23.18 -10.77
C THR A 22 -6.96 21.81 -10.24
N PHE A 23 -5.66 21.55 -10.30
CA PHE A 23 -5.04 20.56 -9.43
C PHE A 23 -5.25 21.08 -8.00
N HIS A 24 -6.22 20.51 -7.30
CA HIS A 24 -6.34 20.63 -5.86
C HIS A 24 -5.09 19.96 -5.25
N HIS A 25 -4.00 20.72 -5.14
CA HIS A 25 -2.72 20.30 -4.57
C HIS A 25 -2.59 20.69 -3.10
N ASP A 26 -3.73 20.75 -2.38
CA ASP A 26 -3.76 21.13 -0.97
C ASP A 26 -4.41 20.04 -0.10
N LEU A 27 -4.17 18.76 -0.40
CA LEU A 27 -4.24 17.73 0.64
C LEU A 27 -2.89 17.73 1.35
N GLU A 28 -2.68 18.72 2.22
CA GLU A 28 -1.75 18.56 3.32
C GLU A 28 -2.23 17.36 4.13
N LEU A 29 -1.68 16.19 3.82
CA LEU A 29 -1.77 14.99 4.63
C LEU A 29 -0.96 15.27 5.90
N ASP A 30 -1.54 16.01 6.85
CA ASP A 30 -1.02 16.11 8.21
C ASP A 30 -1.30 14.76 8.90
N HIS A 31 -0.65 13.73 8.39
CA HIS A 31 -0.83 12.34 8.76
C HIS A 31 0.29 11.94 9.69
N ARG A 32 0.09 12.23 10.98
CA ARG A 32 0.46 11.20 11.96
C ARG A 32 -0.49 10.03 11.66
N PRO A 33 0.01 8.89 11.13
CA PRO A 33 -0.88 7.78 10.83
C PRO A 33 -1.58 7.36 12.14
N PRO A 34 -2.92 7.27 12.16
CA PRO A 34 -3.62 6.68 13.30
C PRO A 34 -3.08 5.27 13.51
N THR A 35 -3.05 4.79 14.75
CA THR A 35 -2.68 3.40 15.01
C THR A 35 -3.59 2.47 14.20
N ARG A 36 -3.12 1.27 13.84
CA ARG A 36 -3.88 0.35 12.98
C ARG A 36 -5.26 0.03 13.57
N GLU A 37 -5.37 0.02 14.88
CA GLU A 37 -6.61 -0.18 15.64
C GLU A 37 -7.60 0.98 15.43
N ALA A 38 -7.11 2.21 15.31
CA ALA A 38 -7.95 3.39 15.09
C ALA A 38 -8.52 3.45 13.67
N LEU A 39 -7.94 2.73 12.70
CA LEU A 39 -8.47 2.58 11.33
C LEU A 39 -9.66 1.60 11.25
N LEU A 40 -9.81 0.73 12.25
CA LEU A 40 -10.77 -0.38 12.20
C LEU A 40 -12.23 0.08 11.97
N PRO A 41 -12.77 1.12 12.65
CA PRO A 41 -14.15 1.53 12.45
C PRO A 41 -14.45 2.00 11.03
N ASP A 42 -13.52 2.77 10.43
CA ASP A 42 -13.71 3.31 9.09
C ASP A 42 -13.51 2.24 8.02
N MET A 43 -12.53 1.36 8.17
CA MET A 43 -12.37 0.21 7.28
C MET A 43 -13.58 -0.73 7.34
N ALA A 44 -14.12 -1.02 8.53
CA ALA A 44 -15.33 -1.83 8.67
C ALA A 44 -16.53 -1.18 7.98
N ARG A 45 -16.66 0.15 8.07
CA ARG A 45 -17.70 0.90 7.34
C ARG A 45 -17.56 0.74 5.83
N SER A 46 -16.34 0.87 5.30
CA SER A 46 -16.05 0.67 3.87
C SER A 46 -16.39 -0.74 3.40
N TYR A 47 -16.03 -1.77 4.17
CA TYR A 47 -16.42 -3.15 3.84
C TYR A 47 -17.94 -3.36 3.85
N ARG A 48 -18.67 -2.71 4.77
CA ARG A 48 -20.14 -2.76 4.79
C ARG A 48 -20.72 -2.13 3.53
N MET A 49 -20.17 -1.00 3.08
CA MET A 49 -20.59 -0.34 1.84
C MET A 49 -20.29 -1.20 0.60
N LEU A 50 -19.12 -1.85 0.57
CA LEU A 50 -18.77 -2.79 -0.51
C LEU A 50 -19.77 -3.95 -0.59
N LEU A 51 -20.12 -4.57 0.54
CA LEU A 51 -21.13 -5.64 0.57
C LEU A 51 -22.47 -5.15 0.00
N GLY A 52 -22.94 -3.98 0.43
CA GLY A 52 -24.18 -3.40 -0.12
C GLY A 52 -24.09 -3.11 -1.62
N SER A 53 -22.94 -2.63 -2.09
CA SER A 53 -22.71 -2.33 -3.52
C SER A 53 -22.68 -3.60 -4.39
N LEU A 54 -22.30 -4.75 -3.82
CA LEU A 54 -22.35 -6.06 -4.46
C LEU A 54 -23.77 -6.68 -4.48
N GLY A 55 -24.77 -6.01 -3.88
CA GLY A 55 -26.13 -6.51 -3.75
C GLY A 55 -26.35 -7.47 -2.57
N GLU A 56 -25.36 -7.63 -1.69
CA GLU A 56 -25.52 -8.41 -0.45
C GLU A 56 -26.29 -7.60 0.60
N ASN A 57 -27.06 -8.29 1.46
CA ASN A 57 -27.67 -7.68 2.64
C ASN A 57 -26.69 -7.73 3.83
N PRO A 58 -26.05 -6.63 4.25
CA PRO A 58 -25.06 -6.65 5.33
C PRO A 58 -25.65 -6.97 6.71
N ASP A 59 -26.98 -6.91 6.86
CA ASP A 59 -27.70 -7.19 8.10
C ASP A 59 -28.15 -8.65 8.22
N ARG A 60 -27.85 -9.51 7.23
CA ARG A 60 -28.09 -10.95 7.35
C ARG A 60 -27.18 -11.58 8.39
N GLN A 61 -27.66 -12.60 9.10
CA GLN A 61 -26.96 -13.24 10.22
C GLN A 61 -25.49 -13.61 9.93
N GLY A 62 -25.20 -14.08 8.71
CA GLY A 62 -23.84 -14.46 8.29
C GLY A 62 -22.88 -13.30 8.00
N LEU A 63 -23.40 -12.07 7.80
CA LEU A 63 -22.63 -10.88 7.42
C LEU A 63 -22.50 -9.82 8.53
N LEU A 64 -23.28 -9.91 9.62
CA LEU A 64 -23.24 -8.92 10.70
C LEU A 64 -21.82 -8.59 11.19
N LYS A 65 -20.96 -9.61 11.32
CA LYS A 65 -19.55 -9.44 11.73
C LYS A 65 -18.54 -9.44 10.57
N THR A 66 -18.99 -9.60 9.33
CA THR A 66 -18.10 -9.66 8.17
C THR A 66 -17.35 -8.36 7.92
N PRO A 67 -17.95 -7.16 8.01
CA PRO A 67 -17.20 -5.93 7.80
C PRO A 67 -16.02 -5.76 8.77
N GLU A 68 -16.24 -6.08 10.05
CA GLU A 68 -15.19 -6.03 11.07
C GLU A 68 -14.11 -7.11 10.84
N ARG A 69 -14.50 -8.34 10.50
CA ARG A 69 -13.56 -9.43 10.18
C ARG A 69 -12.71 -9.09 8.96
N ALA A 70 -13.32 -8.56 7.90
CA ALA A 70 -12.62 -8.19 6.68
C ALA A 70 -11.64 -7.04 6.92
N ALA A 71 -12.04 -6.02 7.69
CA ALA A 71 -11.15 -4.93 8.09
C ALA A 71 -9.94 -5.43 8.88
N LYS A 72 -10.15 -6.30 9.90
CA LYS A 72 -9.06 -6.91 10.66
C LYS A 72 -8.13 -7.76 9.79
N ALA A 73 -8.70 -8.54 8.87
CA ALA A 73 -7.91 -9.36 7.95
C ALA A 73 -7.04 -8.49 7.03
N MET A 74 -7.59 -7.41 6.46
CA MET A 74 -6.83 -6.48 5.62
C MET A 74 -5.72 -5.78 6.40
N LEU A 75 -6.00 -5.36 7.64
CA LEU A 75 -4.98 -4.83 8.53
C LEU A 75 -3.92 -5.87 8.90
N PHE A 76 -4.24 -7.15 8.95
CA PHE A 76 -3.23 -8.19 9.16
C PHE A 76 -2.35 -8.38 7.94
N PHE A 77 -2.93 -8.50 6.73
CA PHE A 77 -2.16 -8.73 5.50
C PHE A 77 -1.26 -7.55 5.11
N THR A 78 -1.62 -6.34 5.51
CA THR A 78 -0.85 -5.11 5.23
C THR A 78 0.01 -4.66 6.41
N LYS A 79 0.15 -5.48 7.48
CA LYS A 79 0.98 -5.13 8.64
C LYS A 79 2.46 -4.97 8.30
N GLY A 80 2.91 -5.63 7.22
CA GLY A 80 4.30 -5.61 6.77
C GLY A 80 4.81 -4.23 6.35
N TYR A 81 3.93 -3.27 6.05
CA TYR A 81 4.35 -1.89 5.75
C TYR A 81 4.93 -1.15 6.96
N ASP A 82 4.50 -1.53 8.17
CA ASP A 82 4.92 -0.91 9.43
C ASP A 82 5.97 -1.77 10.18
N GLN A 83 6.34 -2.93 9.64
CA GLN A 83 7.23 -3.90 10.28
C GLN A 83 8.59 -3.97 9.57
N SER A 84 9.67 -4.03 10.35
CA SER A 84 11.00 -4.38 9.86
C SER A 84 11.22 -5.89 9.94
N LEU A 85 11.63 -6.51 8.82
CA LEU A 85 12.05 -7.92 8.59
C LEU A 85 11.99 -8.87 9.81
N GLU A 86 10.78 -9.13 10.27
CA GLU A 86 10.46 -10.00 11.38
C GLU A 86 9.18 -10.76 11.00
N ASP A 87 9.32 -11.84 10.22
CA ASP A 87 8.54 -13.09 10.22
C ASP A 87 8.41 -13.65 8.79
N ILE A 88 8.85 -14.91 8.54
CA ILE A 88 8.64 -15.57 7.24
C ILE A 88 7.62 -16.69 7.33
N GLU A 89 6.46 -16.36 6.79
CA GLU A 89 5.73 -17.17 5.83
C GLU A 89 5.41 -16.25 4.65
N MET A 90 5.70 -16.63 3.40
CA MET A 90 5.40 -15.75 2.25
C MET A 90 3.93 -15.85 1.85
N PHE A 91 3.11 -15.06 2.53
CA PHE A 91 1.78 -14.65 2.09
C PHE A 91 1.84 -13.16 1.73
N SER A 92 1.31 -12.79 0.57
CA SER A 92 1.26 -11.38 0.16
C SER A 92 -0.03 -11.08 -0.59
N MET A 93 -0.32 -9.78 -0.75
CA MET A 93 -1.50 -9.27 -1.43
C MET A 93 -1.08 -8.66 -2.75
N CYS A 94 -1.74 -9.06 -3.84
CA CYS A 94 -1.53 -8.42 -5.13
C CYS A 94 -2.09 -6.99 -5.08
N GLU A 95 -1.27 -5.98 -5.37
CA GLU A 95 -1.71 -4.58 -5.38
C GLU A 95 -2.78 -4.28 -6.43
N HIS A 96 -2.78 -5.03 -7.54
CA HIS A 96 -3.71 -4.83 -8.66
C HIS A 96 -5.13 -5.32 -8.36
N HIS A 97 -5.25 -6.34 -7.50
CA HIS A 97 -6.54 -7.05 -7.31
C HIS A 97 -6.94 -7.19 -5.84
N LEU A 98 -6.03 -6.89 -4.91
CA LEU A 98 -6.19 -7.16 -3.48
C LEU A 98 -6.59 -8.60 -3.19
N VAL A 99 -6.04 -9.54 -3.96
CA VAL A 99 -6.22 -10.98 -3.79
C VAL A 99 -4.93 -11.58 -3.23
N PRO A 100 -5.02 -12.49 -2.24
CA PRO A 100 -3.84 -13.18 -1.70
C PRO A 100 -3.14 -14.01 -2.77
N PHE A 101 -1.80 -14.00 -2.75
CA PHE A 101 -0.98 -14.95 -3.50
C PHE A 101 0.04 -15.64 -2.57
N TYR A 102 0.36 -16.88 -2.91
CA TYR A 102 1.23 -17.75 -2.14
C TYR A 102 2.31 -18.31 -3.05
N GLY A 103 3.53 -18.44 -2.55
CA GLY A 103 4.64 -18.92 -3.36
C GLY A 103 5.82 -19.43 -2.53
N LYS A 104 6.77 -20.06 -3.21
CA LYS A 104 8.06 -20.45 -2.63
C LYS A 104 9.12 -19.41 -3.02
N VAL A 105 9.86 -18.93 -2.03
CA VAL A 105 11.04 -18.09 -2.27
C VAL A 105 12.28 -18.97 -2.25
N SER A 106 13.15 -18.80 -3.24
CA SER A 106 14.50 -19.36 -3.22
C SER A 106 15.50 -18.22 -3.13
N ILE A 107 16.25 -18.15 -2.03
CA ILE A 107 17.26 -17.12 -1.78
C ILE A 107 18.64 -17.74 -1.89
N GLY A 108 19.46 -17.24 -2.80
CA GLY A 108 20.88 -17.59 -2.91
C GLY A 108 21.74 -16.34 -2.74
N TYR A 109 22.83 -16.44 -1.97
CA TYR A 109 23.80 -15.36 -1.82
C TYR A 109 25.21 -15.94 -1.67
N LEU A 110 26.23 -15.20 -2.09
CA LEU A 110 27.64 -15.59 -1.96
C LEU A 110 28.29 -14.78 -0.82
N PRO A 111 28.64 -15.39 0.32
CA PRO A 111 29.20 -14.67 1.45
C PRO A 111 30.65 -14.27 1.19
N THR A 112 31.00 -13.00 1.43
CA THR A 112 32.38 -12.48 1.33
C THR A 112 33.11 -12.39 2.66
N LYS A 113 32.42 -12.01 3.75
CA LYS A 113 33.03 -11.86 5.09
C LYS A 113 32.16 -12.33 6.26
N LYS A 114 30.84 -12.42 6.08
CA LYS A 114 29.88 -12.86 7.10
C LYS A 114 28.80 -13.72 6.46
N ILE A 115 28.37 -14.74 7.19
CA ILE A 115 27.28 -15.64 6.82
C ILE A 115 26.02 -15.19 7.56
N LEU A 116 24.91 -15.09 6.85
CA LEU A 116 23.59 -14.84 7.43
C LEU A 116 23.01 -16.17 7.92
N GLY A 117 22.60 -16.22 9.19
CA GLY A 117 21.98 -17.42 9.76
C GLY A 117 20.67 -17.76 9.05
N LEU A 118 20.39 -19.05 8.83
CA LEU A 118 19.18 -19.52 8.14
C LEU A 118 17.90 -18.99 8.79
N SER A 119 17.85 -18.87 10.12
CA SER A 119 16.72 -18.29 10.86
C SER A 119 16.50 -16.80 10.60
N LYS A 120 17.46 -16.09 10.00
CA LYS A 120 17.33 -14.69 9.53
C LYS A 120 16.98 -14.59 8.04
N LEU A 121 17.04 -15.70 7.31
CA LEU A 121 16.58 -15.80 5.92
C LEU A 121 15.15 -16.33 5.82
N ALA A 122 14.71 -17.05 6.86
CA ALA A 122 13.35 -17.47 7.11
C ALA A 122 12.72 -16.62 8.24
N ARG A 123 13.13 -15.36 8.37
CA ARG A 123 12.43 -14.31 9.10
C ARG A 123 12.43 -13.03 8.26
#